data_AF-A0A6A0GWS9-F1
#
_entry.id   AF-A0A6A0GWS9-F1
#
_cell.length_a   1.000
_cell.length_b   1.000
_cell.length_c   1.000
_cell.angle_alpha   90.00
_cell.angle_beta   90.00
_cell.angle_gamma   90.00
#
_symmetry.space_group_name_H-M   'P 1'
#
loop_
_entity.id
_entity.type
_entity.pdbx_description
1 polymer ?
#
loop_
_entity_poly.entity_id
_entity_poly.type
_entity_poly.pdbx_seq_one_letter_code
_entity_poly.pdbx_strand_id
1 'polypeptide(L)'
;MSLAPAAPNITALHEFRSRSPVILEVPHFASLRGKEREIVILRSDNGETWREHTLEATEDAVQEVLNESFDGEGEANNESFDGEAELKQLDDLNTSRITRILTTDFPQYFAIVTRIRQEVHAIGPDGGMVSSTVVPQVQAVFPQGALTKKIKVGLQVNLFKPRKNHSGQVKKISVNNIPKKKRFSLIW
;
A
#
# COMPACT_ATOMS: atom_id res chain seq x y z
N MET A 1 -8.17 -18.79 42.10
CA MET A 1 -7.18 -18.79 40.99
C MET A 1 -7.94 -18.58 39.71
N SER A 2 -7.91 -17.34 39.18
CA SER A 2 -8.49 -17.03 37.87
C SER A 2 -7.50 -17.53 36.81
N LEU A 3 -7.94 -18.46 35.96
CA LEU A 3 -7.17 -18.89 34.79
C LEU A 3 -7.14 -17.74 33.80
N ALA A 4 -5.94 -17.28 33.43
CA ALA A 4 -5.76 -16.37 32.31
C ALA A 4 -6.40 -16.99 31.05
N PRO A 5 -7.13 -16.22 30.22
CA PRO A 5 -7.68 -16.75 28.99
C PRO A 5 -6.53 -17.22 28.09
N ALA A 6 -6.64 -18.46 27.60
CA ALA A 6 -5.69 -19.03 26.66
C ALA A 6 -5.57 -18.12 25.43
N ALA A 7 -4.34 -17.81 25.03
CA ALA A 7 -4.07 -17.03 23.82
C ALA A 7 -4.83 -17.66 22.63
N PRO A 8 -5.58 -16.88 21.85
CA PRO A 8 -6.37 -17.41 20.75
C PRO A 8 -5.45 -18.11 19.74
N ASN A 9 -5.84 -19.33 19.36
CA ASN A 9 -5.16 -20.09 18.33
C ASN A 9 -5.21 -19.29 17.01
N ILE A 10 -4.07 -19.09 16.36
CA ILE A 10 -3.94 -18.23 15.16
C ILE A 10 -4.90 -18.68 14.04
N THR A 11 -5.24 -19.97 13.98
CA THR A 11 -6.18 -20.52 13.00
C THR A 11 -7.65 -20.15 13.25
N ALA A 12 -8.02 -19.69 14.45
CA ALA A 12 -9.39 -19.31 14.81
C ALA A 12 -9.71 -17.82 14.56
N LEU A 13 -8.72 -17.03 14.12
CA LEU A 13 -8.92 -15.60 13.94
C LEU A 13 -9.98 -15.27 12.88
N HIS A 14 -10.27 -16.13 11.90
CA HIS A 14 -11.31 -15.86 10.90
C HIS A 14 -12.72 -15.61 11.50
N GLU A 15 -12.99 -16.13 12.70
CA GLU A 15 -14.24 -15.92 13.42
C GLU A 15 -14.17 -14.75 14.41
N PHE A 16 -12.99 -14.15 14.57
CA PHE A 16 -12.75 -13.04 15.47
C PHE A 16 -13.10 -11.71 14.79
N ARG A 17 -14.13 -11.06 15.30
CA ARG A 17 -14.42 -9.66 15.01
C ARG A 17 -13.97 -8.82 16.19
N SER A 18 -12.94 -8.01 15.99
CA SER A 18 -12.49 -7.11 17.03
C SER A 18 -13.48 -5.94 17.18
N ARG A 19 -13.67 -5.46 18.41
CA ARG A 19 -14.47 -4.25 18.68
C ARG A 19 -13.69 -2.97 18.38
N SER A 20 -12.36 -3.05 18.40
CA SER A 20 -11.43 -1.98 18.06
C SER A 20 -10.46 -2.45 16.97
N PRO A 21 -9.91 -1.57 16.11
CA PRO A 21 -8.95 -1.97 15.09
C PRO A 21 -7.71 -2.65 15.71
N VAL A 22 -7.13 -3.61 15.00
CA VAL A 22 -5.92 -4.34 15.39
C VAL A 22 -4.84 -4.10 14.34
N ILE A 23 -3.61 -3.90 14.80
CA ILE A 23 -2.43 -3.78 13.96
C ILE A 23 -1.71 -5.12 13.90
N LEU A 24 -1.44 -5.61 12.69
CA LEU A 24 -0.61 -6.79 12.45
C LEU A 24 0.70 -6.35 11.81
N GLU A 25 1.81 -6.63 12.50
CA GLU A 25 3.15 -6.41 11.94
C GLU A 25 3.65 -7.68 11.26
N VAL A 26 3.95 -7.59 9.96
CA VAL A 26 4.34 -8.74 9.17
C VAL A 26 5.66 -8.47 8.45
N PRO A 27 6.72 -9.26 8.73
CA PRO A 27 7.98 -9.12 8.00
C PRO A 27 7.83 -9.57 6.54
N HIS A 28 8.54 -8.90 5.63
CA HIS A 28 8.61 -9.20 4.21
C HIS A 28 10.05 -9.12 3.69
N PHE A 29 10.29 -9.83 2.58
CA PHE A 29 11.59 -9.85 1.89
C PHE A 29 11.58 -9.07 0.57
N ALA A 30 10.50 -8.33 0.31
CA ALA A 30 10.35 -7.55 -0.91
C ALA A 30 11.40 -6.44 -1.06
N SER A 31 11.94 -6.31 -2.27
CA SER A 31 12.78 -5.18 -2.66
C SER A 31 11.94 -4.12 -3.36
N LEU A 32 11.69 -3.00 -2.68
CA LEU A 32 10.88 -1.89 -3.21
C LEU A 32 11.62 -0.99 -4.22
N ARG A 33 12.94 -1.19 -4.37
CA ARG A 33 13.80 -0.54 -5.38
C ARG A 33 13.58 0.98 -5.50
N GLY A 34 13.68 1.72 -4.39
CA GLY A 34 13.56 3.18 -4.43
C GLY A 34 12.19 3.68 -4.91
N LYS A 35 11.11 3.06 -4.43
CA LYS A 35 9.70 3.36 -4.74
C LYS A 35 9.22 2.92 -6.13
N GLU A 36 10.04 2.23 -6.92
CA GLU A 36 9.62 1.58 -8.19
C GLU A 36 8.49 0.56 -7.98
N ARG A 37 8.50 -0.09 -6.81
CA ARG A 37 7.50 -1.06 -6.41
C ARG A 37 6.81 -0.62 -5.13
N GLU A 38 5.55 -1.00 -5.01
CA GLU A 38 4.72 -0.81 -3.82
C GLU A 38 4.29 -2.17 -3.26
N ILE A 39 3.98 -2.19 -1.97
CA ILE A 39 3.30 -3.32 -1.34
C ILE A 39 1.81 -3.01 -1.30
N VAL A 40 1.02 -4.01 -1.66
CA VAL A 40 -0.42 -4.03 -1.44
C VAL A 40 -0.81 -5.23 -0.62
N ILE A 41 -1.80 -5.01 0.24
CA ILE A 41 -2.38 -6.06 1.06
C ILE A 41 -3.62 -6.58 0.33
N LEU A 42 -3.64 -7.88 0.08
CA LEU A 42 -4.84 -8.56 -0.38
C LEU A 42 -5.44 -9.36 0.76
N ARG A 43 -6.75 -9.51 0.73
CA ARG A 43 -7.50 -10.38 1.65
C ARG A 43 -8.46 -11.30 0.92
N SER A 44 -8.72 -12.45 1.52
CA SER A 44 -9.70 -13.43 1.07
C SER A 44 -10.46 -14.01 2.25
N ASP A 45 -11.78 -13.95 2.22
CA ASP A 45 -12.64 -14.52 3.27
C ASP A 45 -13.00 -16.00 3.00
N ASN A 46 -12.61 -16.54 1.83
CA ASN A 46 -12.93 -17.91 1.43
C ASN A 46 -11.75 -18.69 0.77
N GLY A 47 -10.59 -18.05 0.62
CA GLY A 47 -9.41 -18.62 -0.05
C GLY A 47 -9.46 -18.63 -1.59
N GLU A 48 -10.59 -18.28 -2.20
CA GLU A 48 -10.79 -18.36 -3.65
C GLU A 48 -10.79 -16.99 -4.31
N THR A 49 -11.49 -16.03 -3.70
CA THR A 49 -11.62 -14.67 -4.22
C THR A 49 -10.76 -13.71 -3.42
N TRP A 50 -9.99 -12.87 -4.12
CA TRP A 50 -9.05 -11.95 -3.52
C TRP A 50 -9.45 -10.51 -3.83
N ARG A 51 -9.43 -9.66 -2.80
CA ARG A 51 -9.70 -8.23 -2.92
C ARG A 51 -8.60 -7.43 -2.20
N GLU A 52 -8.39 -6.20 -2.65
CA GLU A 52 -7.47 -5.28 -1.97
C GLU A 52 -8.04 -4.92 -0.60
N HIS A 53 -7.20 -4.97 0.42
CA HIS A 53 -7.53 -4.53 1.78
C HIS A 53 -7.33 -3.02 1.85
N THR A 54 -8.42 -2.27 2.00
CA THR A 54 -8.43 -0.80 1.80
C THR A 54 -8.24 0.00 3.08
N LEU A 55 -8.21 -0.64 4.25
CA LEU A 55 -7.88 0.03 5.50
C LEU A 55 -6.38 0.36 5.49
N GLU A 56 -6.07 1.62 5.26
CA GLU A 56 -4.70 2.11 5.26
C GLU A 56 -4.19 2.23 6.70
N ALA A 57 -3.05 1.59 6.98
CA ALA A 57 -2.33 1.75 8.24
C ALA A 57 -1.47 3.03 8.17
N THR A 58 -2.10 4.20 8.05
CA THR A 58 -1.40 5.49 8.11
C THR A 58 -0.79 5.68 9.51
N GLU A 59 0.26 6.49 9.62
CA GLU A 59 0.90 6.76 10.92
C GLU A 59 -0.12 7.29 11.94
N ASP A 60 -0.99 8.23 11.54
CA ASP A 60 -2.06 8.75 12.38
C ASP A 60 -3.04 7.66 12.83
N ALA A 61 -3.49 6.79 11.92
CA ALA A 61 -4.44 5.72 12.25
C ALA A 61 -3.81 4.64 13.14
N VAL A 62 -2.52 4.36 12.96
CA VAL A 62 -1.75 3.47 13.83
C VAL A 62 -1.63 4.09 15.22
N GLN A 63 -1.29 5.38 15.30
CA GLN A 63 -1.16 6.10 16.56
C GLN A 63 -2.48 6.21 17.32
N GLU A 64 -3.60 6.46 16.63
CA GLU A 64 -4.94 6.45 17.24
C GLU A 64 -5.26 5.09 17.89
N VAL A 65 -4.99 3.99 17.19
CA VAL A 65 -5.24 2.64 17.70
C VAL A 65 -4.34 2.29 18.88
N LEU A 66 -3.08 2.73 18.85
CA LEU A 66 -2.18 2.58 19.98
C LEU A 66 -2.69 3.37 21.19
N ASN A 67 -3.06 4.64 21.01
CA ASN A 67 -3.59 5.47 22.09
C ASN A 67 -4.89 4.89 22.69
N GLU A 68 -5.85 4.45 21.86
CA GLU A 68 -7.10 3.82 22.30
C GLU A 68 -6.88 2.51 23.08
N SER A 69 -5.77 1.80 22.80
CA SER A 69 -5.45 0.54 23.48
C SER A 69 -4.92 0.75 24.90
N PHE A 70 -4.44 1.95 25.24
CA PHE A 70 -3.83 2.27 26.55
C PHE A 70 -4.65 3.23 27.43
N ASP A 71 -5.70 3.87 26.90
CA ASP A 71 -6.58 4.78 27.67
C ASP A 71 -7.53 4.06 28.67
N GLY A 72 -7.31 2.77 28.92
CA GLY A 72 -8.10 1.95 29.85
C GLY A 72 -7.65 1.96 31.32
N GLU A 73 -6.40 2.34 31.64
CA GLU A 73 -5.90 2.31 33.01
C GLU A 73 -4.86 3.41 33.27
N GLY A 74 -5.26 4.54 33.87
CA GLY A 74 -4.32 5.39 34.61
C GLY A 74 -4.52 6.90 34.56
N GLU A 75 -5.57 7.43 35.21
CA GLU A 75 -5.27 8.56 36.10
C GLU A 75 -4.28 8.03 37.16
N ALA A 76 -3.13 8.68 37.30
CA ALA A 76 -1.95 8.29 38.08
C ALA A 76 -0.97 7.36 37.34
N ASN A 77 -0.03 7.95 36.59
CA ASN A 77 1.35 8.11 37.08
C ASN A 77 2.09 9.12 36.18
N ASN A 78 2.63 10.17 36.81
CA ASN A 78 3.67 11.03 36.24
C ASN A 78 5.00 10.24 36.18
N GLU A 79 5.06 9.18 35.38
CA GLU A 79 6.31 8.63 34.89
C GLU A 79 6.21 8.69 33.37
N SER A 80 7.16 9.37 32.75
CA SER A 80 7.31 9.49 31.30
C SER A 80 7.30 8.09 30.67
N PHE A 81 6.11 7.63 30.30
CA PHE A 81 5.85 6.35 29.68
C PHE A 81 6.33 6.41 28.24
N ASP A 82 7.13 5.42 27.85
CA ASP A 82 8.02 5.35 26.70
C ASP A 82 7.35 5.37 25.29
N GLY A 83 6.33 6.20 25.07
CA GLY A 83 5.73 6.41 23.75
C GLY A 83 6.77 6.85 22.71
N GLU A 84 7.78 7.63 23.12
CA GLU A 84 8.93 7.99 22.27
C GLU A 84 9.84 6.80 21.93
N ALA A 85 9.93 5.77 22.77
CA ALA A 85 10.73 4.59 22.49
C ALA A 85 10.03 3.64 21.50
N GLU A 86 8.70 3.55 21.57
CA GLU A 86 7.91 2.78 20.60
C GLU A 86 7.77 3.52 19.27
N LEU A 87 7.68 4.86 19.27
CA LEU A 87 7.86 5.71 18.08
C LEU A 87 9.25 5.55 17.46
N LYS A 88 10.31 5.47 18.27
CA LYS A 88 11.66 5.11 17.80
C LYS A 88 11.73 3.69 17.28
N GLN A 89 11.00 2.75 17.88
CA GLN A 89 10.89 1.39 17.36
C GLN A 89 10.12 1.38 16.03
N LEU A 90 9.08 2.21 15.85
CA LEU A 90 8.39 2.40 14.59
C LEU A 90 9.34 2.97 13.50
N ASP A 91 10.25 3.87 13.89
CA ASP A 91 11.34 4.43 13.06
C ASP A 91 12.51 3.46 12.80
N ASP A 92 12.80 2.55 13.73
CA ASP A 92 13.82 1.49 13.59
C ASP A 92 13.25 0.29 12.79
N LEU A 93 11.95 0.00 12.93
CA LEU A 93 11.18 -0.96 12.12
C LEU A 93 10.88 -0.40 10.72
N ASN A 94 11.10 0.90 10.50
CA ASN A 94 11.22 1.54 9.18
C ASN A 94 12.45 1.05 8.40
N THR A 95 13.20 0.05 8.90
CA THR A 95 13.88 -0.89 8.01
C THR A 95 12.84 -1.42 7.02
N SER A 96 13.07 -1.24 5.73
CA SER A 96 12.19 -1.51 4.57
C SER A 96 11.56 -2.93 4.45
N ARG A 97 11.38 -3.70 5.52
CA ARG A 97 11.05 -5.13 5.55
C ARG A 97 9.90 -5.48 6.49
N ILE A 98 9.19 -4.52 7.08
CA ILE A 98 8.00 -4.82 7.90
C ILE A 98 6.82 -4.04 7.34
N THR A 99 5.72 -4.73 7.11
CA THR A 99 4.45 -4.15 6.66
C THR A 99 3.44 -4.23 7.79
N ARG A 100 2.75 -3.13 8.06
CA ARG A 100 1.67 -3.06 9.04
C ARG A 100 0.32 -3.22 8.33
N ILE A 101 -0.52 -4.11 8.83
CA ILE A 101 -1.90 -4.31 8.35
C ILE A 101 -2.84 -3.87 9.46
N LEU A 102 -3.60 -2.82 9.21
CA LEU A 102 -4.65 -2.36 10.13
C LEU A 102 -5.97 -3.04 9.76
N THR A 103 -6.61 -3.75 10.68
CA THR A 103 -7.85 -4.47 10.39
C THR A 103 -8.82 -4.50 11.56
N THR A 104 -10.13 -4.47 11.29
CA THR A 104 -11.20 -4.60 12.31
C THR A 104 -11.84 -5.98 12.31
N ASP A 105 -11.59 -6.75 11.26
CA ASP A 105 -12.04 -8.13 11.08
C ASP A 105 -10.90 -8.98 10.47
N PHE A 106 -10.96 -10.28 10.68
CA PHE A 106 -9.91 -11.19 10.24
C PHE A 106 -10.44 -12.02 9.07
N PRO A 107 -9.94 -11.81 7.83
CA PRO A 107 -10.19 -12.69 6.69
C PRO A 107 -9.47 -14.03 6.87
N GLN A 108 -9.87 -15.02 6.08
CA GLN A 108 -9.26 -16.36 6.14
C GLN A 108 -7.79 -16.28 5.76
N TYR A 109 -7.47 -15.39 4.82
CA TYR A 109 -6.10 -15.13 4.39
C TYR A 109 -5.85 -13.64 4.18
N PHE A 110 -4.66 -13.20 4.58
CA PHE A 110 -4.01 -12.01 4.06
C PHE A 110 -2.84 -12.42 3.14
N ALA A 111 -2.54 -11.59 2.14
CA ALA A 111 -1.35 -11.73 1.31
C ALA A 111 -0.66 -10.38 1.13
N ILE A 112 0.65 -10.37 1.35
CA ILE A 112 1.52 -9.23 1.09
C ILE A 112 2.06 -9.38 -0.32
N VAL A 113 1.62 -8.51 -1.22
CA VAL A 113 1.99 -8.58 -2.63
C VAL A 113 2.78 -7.35 -3.02
N THR A 114 3.93 -7.55 -3.64
CA THR A 114 4.72 -6.47 -4.22
C THR A 114 4.42 -6.33 -5.70
N ARG A 115 4.05 -5.13 -6.16
CA ARG A 115 3.79 -4.82 -7.57
C ARG A 115 4.50 -3.53 -8.00
N ILE A 116 4.55 -3.27 -9.30
CA ILE A 116 5.08 -1.99 -9.82
C ILE A 116 4.15 -0.87 -9.36
N ARG A 117 4.73 0.21 -8.83
CA ARG A 117 3.97 1.37 -8.37
C ARG A 117 3.13 1.95 -9.50
N GLN A 118 1.87 2.22 -9.20
CA GLN A 118 0.89 2.71 -10.17
C GLN A 118 0.27 4.02 -9.68
N GLU A 119 0.52 5.11 -10.40
CA GLU A 119 -0.11 6.40 -10.11
C GLU A 119 -1.50 6.43 -10.76
N VAL A 120 -2.55 6.48 -9.95
CA VAL A 120 -3.95 6.44 -10.42
C VAL A 120 -4.63 7.79 -10.24
N HIS A 121 -5.06 8.42 -11.34
CA HIS A 121 -5.76 9.70 -11.34
C HIS A 121 -7.08 9.62 -12.09
N ALA A 122 -8.11 10.31 -11.59
CA ALA A 122 -9.39 10.40 -12.26
C ALA A 122 -9.40 11.57 -13.26
N ILE A 123 -9.35 11.27 -14.56
CA ILE A 123 -9.26 12.27 -15.64
C ILE A 123 -10.56 12.26 -16.44
N GLY A 124 -11.09 13.44 -16.75
CA GLY A 124 -12.33 13.63 -17.49
C GLY A 124 -12.15 14.31 -18.85
N PRO A 125 -13.26 14.73 -19.47
CA PRO A 125 -13.24 15.43 -20.76
C PRO A 125 -12.46 16.75 -20.75
N ASP A 126 -12.28 17.37 -19.59
CA ASP A 126 -11.49 18.60 -19.45
C ASP A 126 -9.98 18.37 -19.67
N GLY A 127 -9.56 17.10 -19.73
CA GLY A 127 -8.16 16.73 -19.80
C GLY A 127 -7.52 16.66 -18.42
N GLY A 128 -6.19 16.54 -18.39
CA GLY A 128 -5.41 16.44 -17.17
C GLY A 128 -4.00 15.92 -17.42
N MET A 129 -3.22 15.77 -16.35
CA MET A 129 -1.87 15.24 -16.39
C MET A 129 -1.68 14.22 -15.28
N VAL A 130 -0.87 13.19 -15.55
CA VAL A 130 -0.38 12.24 -14.54
C VAL A 130 1.13 12.19 -14.64
N SER A 131 1.82 12.43 -13.52
CA SER A 131 3.28 12.34 -13.42
C SER A 131 3.69 11.13 -12.59
N SER A 132 4.84 10.55 -12.90
CA SER A 132 5.42 9.49 -12.07
C SER A 132 6.15 10.09 -10.87
N THR A 133 5.89 9.57 -9.67
CA THR A 133 6.64 9.94 -8.46
C THR A 133 8.07 9.39 -8.44
N VAL A 134 8.32 8.29 -9.18
CA VAL A 134 9.63 7.62 -9.25
C VAL A 134 10.54 8.30 -10.27
N VAL A 135 9.98 8.73 -11.40
CA VAL A 135 10.70 9.44 -12.46
C VAL A 135 9.90 10.67 -12.86
N PRO A 136 10.10 11.83 -12.20
CA PRO A 136 9.26 13.02 -12.41
C PRO A 136 9.22 13.54 -13.85
N GLN A 137 10.24 13.21 -14.66
CA GLN A 137 10.28 13.54 -16.09
C GLN A 137 9.27 12.73 -16.92
N VAL A 138 8.76 11.60 -16.42
CA VAL A 138 7.74 10.80 -17.09
C VAL A 138 6.37 11.36 -16.71
N GLN A 139 5.71 11.93 -17.71
CA GLN A 139 4.38 12.54 -17.59
C GLN A 139 3.50 12.11 -18.75
N ALA A 140 2.24 11.81 -18.45
CA ALA A 140 1.19 11.57 -19.43
C ALA A 140 0.23 12.77 -19.42
N VAL A 141 0.07 13.44 -20.57
CA VAL A 141 -0.82 14.59 -20.73
C VAL A 141 -2.02 14.17 -21.56
N PHE A 142 -3.20 14.47 -21.03
CA PHE A 142 -4.49 14.24 -21.67
C PHE A 142 -5.06 15.61 -22.05
N PRO A 143 -5.10 15.97 -23.34
CA PRO A 143 -5.71 17.24 -23.76
C PRO A 143 -7.22 17.23 -23.56
N GLN A 144 -7.83 18.40 -23.56
CA GLN A 144 -9.28 18.54 -23.52
C GLN A 144 -9.92 17.76 -24.68
N GLY A 145 -11.02 17.06 -24.40
CA GLY A 145 -11.75 16.22 -25.36
C GLY A 145 -11.12 14.85 -25.62
N ALA A 146 -9.95 14.53 -25.05
CA ALA A 146 -9.33 13.20 -25.20
C ALA A 146 -10.18 12.07 -24.61
N LEU A 147 -10.94 12.39 -23.57
CA LEU A 147 -11.83 11.46 -22.87
C LEU A 147 -13.28 11.97 -22.99
N THR A 148 -14.23 11.04 -23.14
CA THR A 148 -15.66 11.39 -23.17
C THR A 148 -16.34 11.20 -21.81
N LYS A 149 -15.65 10.58 -20.85
CA LYS A 149 -16.12 10.32 -19.49
C LYS A 149 -14.96 10.42 -18.51
N LYS A 150 -15.26 10.72 -17.25
CA LYS A 150 -14.28 10.66 -16.16
C LYS A 150 -13.94 9.20 -15.85
N ILE A 151 -12.67 8.83 -16.03
CA ILE A 151 -12.17 7.47 -15.80
C ILE A 151 -10.90 7.50 -14.95
N LYS A 152 -10.62 6.39 -14.24
CA LYS A 152 -9.34 6.18 -13.56
C LYS A 152 -8.28 5.81 -14.59
N VAL A 153 -7.23 6.60 -14.68
CA VAL A 153 -6.05 6.38 -15.52
C VAL A 153 -4.89 5.99 -14.61
N GLY A 154 -4.21 4.89 -14.94
CA GLY A 154 -3.01 4.44 -14.24
C GLY A 154 -1.74 4.71 -15.05
N LEU A 155 -0.71 5.28 -14.41
CA LEU A 155 0.64 5.41 -14.95
C LEU A 155 1.59 4.51 -14.16
N GLN A 156 2.24 3.56 -14.84
CA GLN A 156 3.28 2.70 -14.27
C GLN A 156 4.60 2.98 -14.98
N VAL A 157 5.68 3.10 -14.20
CA VAL A 157 7.03 3.31 -14.73
C VAL A 157 7.95 2.24 -14.16
N ASN A 158 8.53 1.44 -15.05
CA ASN A 158 9.54 0.45 -14.69
C ASN A 158 10.91 0.95 -15.14
N LEU A 159 11.79 1.22 -14.18
CA LEU A 159 13.17 1.60 -14.46
C LEU A 159 13.98 0.35 -14.86
N PHE A 160 14.15 0.18 -16.17
CA PHE A 160 15.13 -0.75 -16.69
C PHE A 160 16.52 -0.14 -16.52
N LYS A 161 17.35 -0.71 -15.64
CA LYS A 161 18.79 -0.47 -15.65
C LYS A 161 19.38 -1.39 -16.72
N PRO A 162 19.80 -0.88 -17.90
CA PRO A 162 20.47 -1.73 -18.87
C PRO A 162 21.71 -2.34 -18.22
N ARG A 163 21.89 -3.65 -18.42
CA ARG A 163 23.17 -4.29 -18.09
C ARG A 163 24.27 -3.50 -18.81
N LYS A 164 25.46 -3.38 -18.19
CA LYS A 164 26.59 -2.51 -18.61
C LYS A 164 27.02 -2.61 -20.10
N ASN A 165 26.43 -3.49 -20.91
CA ASN A 165 26.77 -3.74 -22.32
C ASN A 165 25.63 -3.49 -23.32
N HIS A 166 24.59 -2.70 -23.01
CA HIS A 166 23.54 -2.35 -23.98
C HIS A 166 23.81 -0.98 -24.62
N SER A 167 24.26 -0.98 -25.87
CA SER A 167 24.53 0.21 -26.71
C SER A 167 23.34 0.62 -27.60
N GLY A 168 22.11 0.26 -27.21
CA GLY A 168 20.91 0.57 -27.99
C GLY A 168 20.38 1.97 -27.71
N GLN A 169 20.24 2.80 -28.75
CA GLN A 169 19.59 4.12 -28.64
C GLN A 169 18.16 3.99 -28.11
N VAL A 170 17.88 4.71 -27.02
CA VAL A 170 16.53 4.83 -26.44
C VAL A 170 15.65 5.59 -27.44
N LYS A 171 14.60 4.93 -27.98
CA LYS A 171 13.66 5.55 -28.91
C LYS A 171 12.63 6.39 -28.14
N LYS A 172 12.53 7.67 -28.48
CA LYS A 172 11.47 8.58 -28.01
C LYS A 172 10.14 8.15 -28.63
N ILE A 173 9.15 7.81 -27.80
CA ILE A 173 7.80 7.47 -28.25
C ILE A 173 6.88 8.65 -27.97
N SER A 174 6.23 9.17 -29.02
CA SER A 174 5.11 10.13 -28.92
C SER A 174 3.82 9.36 -29.11
N VAL A 175 2.92 9.39 -28.11
CA VAL A 175 1.61 8.73 -28.21
C VAL A 175 0.61 9.73 -28.78
N ASN A 176 0.42 9.72 -30.11
CA ASN A 176 -0.63 10.48 -30.77
C ASN A 176 -1.76 9.54 -31.21
N ASN A 177 -3.00 9.84 -30.80
CA ASN A 177 -4.25 9.10 -31.05
C ASN A 177 -4.35 7.69 -30.44
N ILE A 178 -4.95 7.60 -29.24
CA ILE A 178 -5.37 6.35 -28.61
C ILE A 178 -6.73 5.92 -29.21
N PRO A 179 -6.82 4.84 -30.00
CA PRO A 179 -8.11 4.34 -30.48
C PRO A 179 -8.92 3.75 -29.31
N LYS A 180 -10.21 4.06 -29.24
CA LYS A 180 -11.16 3.76 -28.14
C LYS A 180 -11.28 2.28 -27.70
N LYS A 181 -10.57 1.33 -28.34
CA LYS A 181 -10.71 -0.12 -28.13
C LYS A 181 -9.43 -0.84 -27.70
N LYS A 182 -8.30 -0.17 -27.50
CA LYS A 182 -7.05 -0.84 -27.09
C LYS A 182 -6.68 -0.52 -25.64
N ARG A 183 -6.69 -1.54 -24.78
CA ARG A 183 -5.84 -1.59 -23.59
C ARG A 183 -4.39 -1.67 -24.08
N PHE A 184 -3.61 -0.62 -23.88
CA PHE A 184 -2.16 -0.72 -24.03
C PHE A 184 -1.57 -1.10 -22.67
N SER A 185 -0.90 -2.25 -22.59
CA SER A 185 0.16 -2.44 -21.62
C SER A 185 1.47 -2.14 -22.34
N LEU A 186 2.14 -1.05 -21.96
CA LEU A 186 3.54 -0.84 -22.33
C LEU A 186 4.37 -1.71 -21.40
N ILE A 187 4.65 -2.94 -21.82
CA ILE A 187 5.63 -3.81 -21.17
C ILE A 187 6.98 -3.46 -21.82
N TRP A 188 7.88 -2.87 -21.05
CA TRP A 188 9.28 -2.56 -21.42
C TRP A 188 10.22 -3.41 -20.57
#